data_AF-A0A918RW92-F1
#
_entry.id   AF-A0A918RW92-F1
#
_cell.length_a   1.000
_cell.length_b   1.000
_cell.length_c   1.000
_cell.angle_alpha   90.00
_cell.angle_beta   90.00
_cell.angle_gamma   90.00
#
_symmetry.space_group_name_H-M   'P 1'
#
loop_
_entity.id
_entity.type
_entity.pdbx_description
1 polymer ?
#
loop_
_entity_poly.entity_id
_entity_poly.type
_entity_poly.pdbx_seq_one_letter_code
_entity_poly.pdbx_strand_id
1 'polypeptide(L)'
;MTLPRLPWQRSTSGDWFVAYPDDHPDHAATVRHMPQAVGQEKWQWSVFWEGRFGEFGMAADRQAAADAATEAWHRLIETTKVPRDVVGEIDAMLDRLSQRIPAGLLEEDTEYLHKVLNQIRVRWETAIRLDRMEPNIKRLMEAVSAELYRRRTGI
;
A
#
# COMPACT_ATOMS: atom_id res chain seq x y z
N MET A 1 22.47 -0.92 -20.61
CA MET A 1 21.05 -1.07 -20.99
C MET A 1 20.36 0.24 -20.72
N THR A 2 19.63 0.80 -21.68
CA THR A 2 18.85 2.04 -21.47
C THR A 2 17.52 1.66 -20.84
N LEU A 3 17.18 2.19 -19.67
CA LEU A 3 15.89 1.94 -19.02
C LEU A 3 14.75 2.50 -19.89
N PRO A 4 13.59 1.81 -19.97
CA PRO A 4 12.45 2.33 -20.71
C PRO A 4 11.96 3.64 -20.08
N ARG A 5 11.74 4.64 -20.93
CA ARG A 5 11.29 5.97 -20.51
C ARG A 5 9.87 5.92 -19.97
N LEU A 6 9.60 6.70 -18.91
CA LEU A 6 8.25 6.85 -18.38
C LEU A 6 7.34 7.60 -19.39
N PRO A 7 6.03 7.27 -19.45
CA PRO A 7 5.08 7.88 -20.37
C PRO A 7 4.65 9.28 -19.89
N TRP A 8 5.54 10.27 -20.02
CA TRP A 8 5.31 11.63 -19.57
C TRP A 8 4.17 12.33 -20.31
N GLN A 9 3.27 12.92 -19.55
CA GLN A 9 2.15 13.75 -20.01
C GLN A 9 2.27 15.12 -19.35
N ARG A 10 1.97 16.19 -20.09
CA ARG A 10 1.89 17.54 -19.51
C ARG A 10 0.60 17.67 -18.73
N SER A 11 0.67 18.17 -17.50
CA SER A 11 -0.52 18.44 -16.70
C SER A 11 -1.33 19.62 -17.27
N THR A 12 -2.64 19.56 -17.11
CA THR A 12 -3.58 20.61 -17.53
C THR A 12 -3.58 21.82 -16.60
N SER A 13 -3.05 21.69 -15.38
CA SER A 13 -3.18 22.69 -14.31
C SER A 13 -1.88 23.44 -13.95
N GLY A 14 -0.79 23.26 -14.72
CA GLY A 14 0.43 24.04 -14.52
C GLY A 14 1.64 23.57 -15.31
N ASP A 15 2.81 24.16 -15.03
CA ASP A 15 4.10 23.78 -15.63
C ASP A 15 4.73 22.58 -14.90
N TRP A 16 4.02 21.47 -14.95
CA TRP A 16 4.48 20.18 -14.46
C TRP A 16 4.04 19.04 -15.36
N PHE A 17 4.76 17.93 -15.26
CA PHE A 17 4.58 16.71 -16.03
C PHE A 17 4.31 15.57 -15.07
N VAL A 18 3.48 14.62 -15.51
CA VAL A 18 3.12 13.42 -14.77
C VAL A 18 3.28 12.21 -15.67
N ALA A 19 3.69 11.08 -15.12
CA ALA A 19 3.65 9.80 -15.78
C ALA A 19 2.99 8.77 -14.86
N TYR A 20 2.14 7.93 -15.42
CA TYR A 20 1.52 6.78 -14.76
C TYR A 20 2.10 5.51 -15.40
N PRO A 21 3.14 4.89 -14.83
CA PRO A 21 3.90 3.85 -15.51
C PRO A 21 3.11 2.56 -15.77
N ASP A 22 2.02 2.34 -15.03
CA ASP A 22 1.11 1.20 -15.14
C ASP A 22 -0.37 1.63 -15.14
N ASP A 23 -0.65 2.85 -15.62
CA ASP A 23 -1.99 3.44 -15.75
C ASP A 23 -2.79 3.56 -14.43
N HIS A 24 -2.12 3.52 -13.27
CA HIS A 24 -2.75 3.71 -11.96
C HIS A 24 -2.41 5.09 -11.35
N PRO A 25 -3.41 5.87 -10.88
CA PRO A 25 -3.18 7.23 -10.38
C PRO A 25 -2.28 7.28 -9.14
N ASP A 26 -2.28 6.24 -8.32
CA ASP A 26 -1.47 6.15 -7.10
C ASP A 26 -0.02 5.73 -7.36
N HIS A 27 0.31 5.45 -8.63
CA HIS A 27 1.60 5.00 -9.13
C HIS A 27 2.11 6.07 -10.09
N ALA A 28 2.68 7.14 -9.55
CA ALA A 28 2.95 8.34 -10.31
C ALA A 28 4.41 8.78 -10.20
N ALA A 29 4.94 9.26 -11.32
CA ALA A 29 6.14 10.08 -11.34
C ALA A 29 5.76 11.51 -11.74
N THR A 30 6.33 12.51 -11.09
CA THR A 30 6.08 13.92 -11.41
C THR A 30 7.38 14.68 -11.64
N VAL A 31 7.33 15.66 -12.53
CA VAL A 31 8.42 16.62 -12.78
C VAL A 31 7.81 18.02 -12.80
N ARG A 32 8.28 18.90 -11.93
CA ARG A 32 7.73 20.25 -11.76
C ARG A 32 8.82 21.30 -11.82
N HIS A 33 8.54 22.39 -12.53
CA HIS A 33 9.39 23.57 -12.48
C HIS A 33 9.22 24.31 -11.13
N MET A 34 10.34 24.58 -10.46
CA MET A 34 10.36 25.33 -9.20
C MET A 34 10.98 26.71 -9.45
N PRO A 35 10.18 27.78 -9.53
CA PRO A 35 10.72 29.13 -9.68
C PRO A 35 11.48 29.52 -8.42
N GLN A 36 12.81 29.70 -8.51
CA GLN A 36 13.60 30.32 -7.45
C GLN A 36 13.68 31.84 -7.62
N ALA A 37 13.81 32.55 -6.51
CA ALA A 37 13.99 34.00 -6.47
C ALA A 37 15.36 34.47 -7.02
N VAL A 38 16.32 33.57 -7.26
CA VAL A 38 17.69 33.92 -7.68
C VAL A 38 18.22 32.94 -8.74
N GLY A 39 17.89 33.18 -10.01
CA GLY A 39 18.72 32.88 -11.19
C GLY A 39 19.03 31.43 -11.58
N GLN A 40 18.70 30.42 -10.79
CA GLN A 40 18.85 29.01 -11.18
C GLN A 40 17.48 28.37 -11.39
N GLU A 41 17.18 28.00 -12.64
CA GLU A 41 16.09 27.07 -12.92
C GLU A 41 16.39 25.76 -12.18
N LYS A 42 15.43 25.30 -11.38
CA LYS A 42 15.52 23.99 -10.74
C LYS A 42 14.24 23.23 -11.00
N TRP A 43 14.41 21.98 -11.39
CA TRP A 43 13.32 21.07 -11.64
C TRP A 43 13.26 20.07 -10.50
N GLN A 44 12.11 20.00 -9.85
CA GLN A 44 11.83 18.97 -8.86
C GLN A 44 11.32 17.73 -9.59
N TRP A 45 11.75 16.56 -9.16
CA TRP A 45 11.16 15.30 -9.57
C TRP A 45 10.71 14.51 -8.35
N SER A 46 9.68 13.67 -8.53
CA SER A 46 9.22 12.72 -7.53
C SER A 46 8.73 11.44 -8.20
N VAL A 47 8.83 10.33 -7.47
CA VAL A 47 8.22 9.05 -7.79
C VAL A 47 7.48 8.54 -6.56
N PHE A 48 6.30 7.98 -6.75
CA PHE A 48 5.45 7.53 -5.67
C PHE A 48 4.63 6.32 -6.09
N TRP A 49 4.55 5.34 -5.20
CA TRP A 49 3.64 4.21 -5.26
C TRP A 49 3.04 4.06 -3.87
N GLU A 50 1.75 4.38 -3.73
CA GLU A 50 1.07 4.33 -2.43
C GLU A 50 1.23 2.99 -1.72
N GLY A 51 1.60 3.05 -0.44
CA GLY A 51 1.85 1.87 0.39
C GLY A 51 3.15 1.13 0.08
N ARG A 52 3.91 1.50 -0.97
CA ARG A 52 5.15 0.81 -1.38
C ARG A 52 6.40 1.66 -1.26
N PHE A 53 6.49 2.79 -1.98
CA PHE A 53 7.66 3.66 -1.94
C PHE A 53 7.34 5.12 -2.30
N GLY A 54 8.25 6.02 -1.91
CA GLY A 54 8.25 7.41 -2.35
C GLY A 54 9.66 7.99 -2.32
N GLU A 55 10.04 8.70 -3.39
CA GLU A 55 11.33 9.37 -3.48
C GLU A 55 11.21 10.67 -4.29
N PHE A 56 12.04 11.67 -3.96
CA PHE A 56 12.04 12.95 -4.63
C PHE A 56 13.45 13.56 -4.67
N GLY A 57 13.67 14.47 -5.61
CA GLY A 57 14.94 15.17 -5.75
C GLY A 57 14.83 16.43 -6.60
N MET A 58 15.99 17.05 -6.83
CA MET A 58 16.14 18.24 -7.66
C MET A 58 17.11 17.94 -8.80
N ALA A 59 16.88 18.54 -9.96
CA ALA A 59 17.78 18.48 -11.12
C ALA A 59 17.95 19.86 -11.76
N ALA A 60 19.01 20.00 -12.54
CA ALA A 60 19.39 21.26 -13.20
C ALA A 60 18.40 21.67 -14.29
N ASP A 61 17.79 20.70 -14.97
CA ASP A 61 16.84 20.94 -16.06
C ASP A 61 15.75 19.87 -16.09
N ARG A 62 14.74 20.10 -16.94
CA ARG A 62 13.57 19.22 -17.10
C ARG A 62 13.95 17.80 -17.53
N GLN A 63 14.92 17.67 -18.44
CA GLN A 63 15.31 16.38 -18.99
C GLN A 63 16.04 15.58 -17.92
N ALA A 64 16.97 16.20 -17.20
CA ALA A 64 17.66 15.60 -16.06
C ALA A 64 16.69 15.16 -14.95
N ALA A 65 15.63 15.95 -14.68
CA ALA A 65 14.58 15.58 -13.74
C ALA A 65 13.78 14.34 -14.21
N ALA A 66 13.42 14.29 -15.49
CA ALA A 66 12.72 13.15 -16.08
C ALA A 66 13.57 11.88 -16.11
N ASP A 67 14.88 12.01 -16.36
CA ASP A 67 15.85 10.92 -16.35
C ASP A 67 16.01 10.37 -14.93
N ALA A 68 16.21 11.25 -13.93
CA ALA A 68 16.32 10.88 -12.54
C ALA A 68 15.07 10.17 -12.00
N ALA A 69 13.87 10.68 -12.33
CA ALA A 69 12.62 10.00 -11.98
C ALA A 69 12.48 8.63 -12.64
N THR A 70 12.89 8.50 -13.90
CA THR A 70 12.87 7.21 -14.62
C THR A 70 13.78 6.19 -13.94
N GLU A 71 15.01 6.59 -13.61
CA GLU A 71 15.96 5.72 -12.90
C GLU A 71 15.46 5.34 -11.50
N ALA A 72 14.95 6.31 -10.74
CA ALA A 72 14.41 6.09 -9.40
C ALA A 72 13.21 5.12 -9.43
N TRP A 73 12.29 5.27 -10.38
CA TRP A 73 11.13 4.38 -10.54
C TRP A 73 11.55 2.92 -10.71
N HIS A 74 12.41 2.64 -11.69
CA HIS A 74 12.85 1.28 -11.98
C HIS A 74 13.66 0.68 -10.82
N ARG A 75 14.57 1.48 -10.24
CA ARG A 75 15.32 1.04 -9.05
C ARG A 75 14.37 0.67 -7.91
N LEU A 76 13.38 1.51 -7.62
CA LEU A 76 12.45 1.27 -6.51
C LEU A 76 11.53 0.08 -6.77
N ILE A 77 11.11 -0.17 -8.01
CA ILE A 77 10.38 -1.41 -8.37
C ILE A 77 11.24 -2.64 -8.08
N GLU A 78 12.52 -2.62 -8.43
CA GLU A 78 13.44 -3.74 -8.24
C GLU A 78 13.81 -3.95 -6.77
N THR A 79 14.07 -2.88 -6.02
CA THR A 79 14.58 -2.97 -4.65
C THR A 79 13.49 -3.08 -3.59
N THR A 80 12.29 -2.60 -3.88
CA THR A 80 11.21 -2.54 -2.87
C THR A 80 10.32 -3.76 -2.99
N LYS A 81 10.27 -4.59 -1.94
CA LYS A 81 9.33 -5.71 -1.86
C LYS A 81 7.88 -5.21 -2.01
N VAL A 82 7.07 -5.98 -2.71
CA VAL A 82 5.62 -5.73 -2.78
C VAL A 82 5.07 -5.81 -1.35
N PRO A 83 4.37 -4.77 -0.85
CA PRO A 83 3.74 -4.82 0.46
C PRO A 83 2.75 -5.99 0.52
N ARG A 84 2.74 -6.74 1.62
CA ARG A 84 1.74 -7.77 1.86
C ARG A 84 0.37 -7.09 1.96
N ASP A 85 -0.57 -7.44 1.08
CA ASP A 85 -1.96 -6.99 1.17
C ASP A 85 -2.68 -7.75 2.29
N VAL A 86 -2.40 -7.37 3.53
CA VAL A 86 -2.94 -8.02 4.72
C VAL A 86 -4.46 -7.92 4.77
N VAL A 87 -5.04 -6.81 4.31
CA VAL A 87 -6.50 -6.63 4.34
C VAL A 87 -7.16 -7.53 3.30
N GLY A 88 -6.68 -7.52 2.06
CA GLY A 88 -7.20 -8.40 1.01
C GLY A 88 -7.01 -9.89 1.32
N GLU A 89 -5.90 -10.26 1.95
CA GLU A 89 -5.70 -11.63 2.45
C GLU A 89 -6.73 -12.02 3.51
N ILE A 90 -7.00 -11.14 4.48
CA ILE A 90 -7.98 -11.36 5.54
C ILE A 90 -9.39 -11.45 4.93
N ASP A 91 -9.74 -10.58 3.99
CA ASP A 91 -11.06 -10.59 3.34
C ASP A 91 -11.27 -11.87 2.52
N ALA A 92 -10.29 -12.26 1.71
CA ALA A 92 -10.33 -13.51 0.96
C ALA A 92 -10.41 -14.73 1.88
N MET A 93 -9.74 -14.69 3.04
CA MET A 93 -9.86 -15.72 4.07
C MET A 93 -11.28 -15.74 4.65
N LEU A 94 -11.82 -14.59 5.03
CA LEU A 94 -13.15 -14.43 5.63
C LEU A 94 -14.27 -14.89 4.67
N ASP A 95 -14.11 -14.70 3.37
CA ASP A 95 -15.03 -15.24 2.35
C ASP A 95 -15.03 -16.77 2.29
N ARG A 96 -13.84 -17.38 2.44
CA ARG A 96 -13.64 -18.84 2.42
C ARG A 96 -13.96 -19.51 3.75
N LEU A 97 -14.17 -18.74 4.82
CA LEU A 97 -14.37 -19.24 6.18
C LEU A 97 -15.68 -19.98 6.40
N SER A 98 -16.63 -19.85 5.47
CA SER A 98 -17.76 -20.77 5.35
C SER A 98 -17.31 -22.24 5.26
N GLN A 99 -16.11 -22.51 4.76
CA GLN A 99 -15.57 -23.85 4.53
C GLN A 99 -14.58 -24.32 5.61
N ARG A 100 -13.62 -23.49 6.03
CA ARG A 100 -12.62 -23.85 7.06
C ARG A 100 -11.85 -22.65 7.60
N ILE A 101 -11.40 -22.72 8.87
CA ILE A 101 -10.37 -21.82 9.41
C ILE A 101 -9.00 -22.21 8.80
N PRO A 102 -8.18 -21.26 8.30
CA PRO A 102 -6.85 -21.57 7.78
C PRO A 102 -5.94 -22.22 8.83
N ALA A 103 -5.17 -23.21 8.40
CA ALA A 103 -4.10 -23.75 9.23
C ALA A 103 -3.01 -22.69 9.41
N GLY A 104 -2.45 -22.55 10.61
CA GLY A 104 -1.41 -21.57 10.92
C GLY A 104 -1.91 -20.15 11.21
N LEU A 105 -3.22 -19.86 11.13
CA LEU A 105 -3.73 -18.51 11.43
C LEU A 105 -3.32 -18.03 12.83
N LEU A 106 -3.39 -18.91 13.84
CA LEU A 106 -3.04 -18.58 15.22
C LEU A 106 -1.52 -18.51 15.45
N GLU A 107 -0.70 -18.83 14.45
CA GLU A 107 0.76 -18.72 14.48
C GLU A 107 1.24 -17.36 13.93
N GLU A 108 0.40 -16.62 13.20
CA GLU A 108 0.68 -15.26 12.72
C GLU A 108 0.93 -14.30 13.89
N ASP A 109 1.58 -13.17 13.63
CA ASP A 109 1.93 -12.22 14.69
C ASP A 109 0.70 -11.52 15.32
N THR A 110 0.93 -10.86 16.45
CA THR A 110 -0.13 -10.20 17.23
C THR A 110 -0.80 -9.06 16.46
N GLU A 111 -0.05 -8.38 15.59
CA GLU A 111 -0.60 -7.28 14.78
C GLU A 111 -1.58 -7.83 13.73
N TYR A 112 -1.21 -8.92 13.06
CA TYR A 112 -2.05 -9.62 12.11
C TYR A 112 -3.35 -10.10 12.76
N LEU A 113 -3.26 -10.75 13.93
CA LEU A 113 -4.44 -11.23 14.67
C LEU A 113 -5.37 -10.09 15.11
N HIS A 114 -4.83 -8.92 15.50
CA HIS A 114 -5.64 -7.74 15.76
C HIS A 114 -6.37 -7.24 14.50
N LYS A 115 -5.71 -7.24 13.33
CA LYS A 115 -6.34 -6.88 12.06
C LYS A 115 -7.47 -7.85 11.70
N VAL A 116 -7.28 -9.15 11.92
CA VAL A 116 -8.34 -10.17 11.73
C VAL A 116 -9.55 -9.88 12.59
N LEU A 117 -9.38 -9.64 13.90
CA LEU A 117 -10.49 -9.29 14.78
C LEU A 117 -11.20 -8.01 14.36
N ASN A 118 -10.43 -6.99 13.97
CA ASN A 118 -11.01 -5.73 13.53
C ASN A 118 -11.88 -5.92 12.28
N GLN A 119 -11.39 -6.68 11.30
CA GLN A 119 -12.16 -6.97 10.08
C GLN A 119 -13.43 -7.77 10.38
N ILE A 120 -13.38 -8.77 11.27
CA ILE A 120 -14.59 -9.49 11.72
C ILE A 120 -15.59 -8.53 12.36
N ARG A 121 -15.13 -7.63 13.24
CA ARG A 121 -16.01 -6.67 13.92
C ARG A 121 -16.66 -5.68 12.97
N VAL A 122 -15.91 -5.15 12.02
CA VAL A 122 -16.44 -4.21 11.01
C VAL A 122 -17.45 -4.91 10.11
N ARG A 123 -17.08 -6.08 9.58
CA ARG A 123 -17.89 -6.78 8.58
C ARG A 123 -19.17 -7.42 9.15
N TRP A 124 -19.14 -7.88 10.40
CA TRP A 124 -20.29 -8.51 11.06
C TRP A 124 -20.86 -7.68 12.22
N GLU A 125 -20.60 -6.37 12.30
CA GLU A 125 -21.05 -5.50 13.39
C GLU A 125 -22.53 -5.70 13.73
N THR A 126 -23.38 -5.67 12.71
CA THR A 126 -24.84 -5.85 12.87
C THR A 126 -25.18 -7.26 13.36
N ALA A 127 -24.53 -8.29 12.83
CA ALA A 127 -24.78 -9.68 13.24
C ALA A 127 -24.28 -9.95 14.67
N ILE A 128 -23.17 -9.33 15.08
CA ILE A 128 -22.66 -9.36 16.47
C ILE A 128 -23.65 -8.69 17.41
N ARG A 129 -24.10 -7.47 17.07
CA ARG A 129 -25.04 -6.70 17.91
C ARG A 129 -26.38 -7.42 18.10
N LEU A 130 -26.83 -8.16 17.09
CA LEU A 130 -28.08 -8.90 17.11
C LEU A 130 -27.94 -10.34 17.60
N ASP A 131 -26.72 -10.79 17.95
CA ASP A 131 -26.38 -12.19 18.28
C ASP A 131 -26.88 -13.20 17.22
N ARG A 132 -26.68 -12.84 15.94
CA ARG A 132 -27.04 -13.65 14.76
C ARG A 132 -25.83 -14.02 13.91
N MET A 133 -24.65 -14.02 14.53
CA MET A 133 -23.41 -14.32 13.82
C MET A 133 -23.34 -15.79 13.45
N GLU A 134 -22.83 -16.08 12.25
CA GLU A 134 -22.64 -17.45 11.80
C GLU A 134 -21.71 -18.22 12.75
N PRO A 135 -21.97 -19.51 13.04
CA PRO A 135 -21.19 -20.27 14.01
C PRO A 135 -19.69 -20.32 13.71
N ASN A 136 -19.28 -20.39 12.44
CA ASN A 136 -17.87 -20.44 12.06
C ASN A 136 -17.16 -19.10 12.32
N ILE A 137 -17.83 -17.98 12.05
CA ILE A 137 -17.29 -16.64 12.34
C ILE A 137 -17.21 -16.41 13.84
N LYS A 138 -18.21 -16.88 14.61
CA LYS A 138 -18.18 -16.85 16.08
C LYS A 138 -16.99 -17.64 16.65
N ARG A 139 -16.80 -18.89 16.20
CA ARG A 139 -15.67 -19.73 16.62
C ARG A 139 -14.33 -19.11 16.25
N LEU A 140 -14.20 -18.51 15.07
CA LEU A 140 -12.99 -17.81 14.68
C LEU A 140 -12.71 -16.62 15.60
N MET A 141 -13.71 -15.77 15.83
CA MET A 141 -13.58 -14.59 16.69
C MET A 141 -13.16 -14.99 18.11
N GLU A 142 -13.74 -16.06 18.66
CA GLU A 142 -13.39 -16.63 19.96
C GLU A 142 -11.96 -17.18 19.96
N ALA A 143 -11.56 -17.95 18.94
CA ALA A 143 -10.21 -18.51 18.83
C ALA A 143 -9.13 -17.43 18.77
N VAL A 144 -9.33 -16.40 17.93
CA VAL A 144 -8.37 -15.28 17.81
C VAL A 144 -8.34 -14.44 19.09
N SER A 145 -9.50 -14.20 19.72
CA SER A 145 -9.55 -13.47 20.99
C SER A 145 -8.84 -14.23 22.12
N ALA A 146 -9.02 -15.55 22.18
CA ALA A 146 -8.35 -16.41 23.14
C ALA A 146 -6.84 -16.45 22.92
N GLU A 147 -6.38 -16.51 21.67
CA GLU A 147 -4.97 -16.43 21.31
C GLU A 147 -4.33 -15.10 21.74
N LEU A 148 -4.97 -13.98 21.42
CA LEU A 148 -4.47 -12.66 21.81
C LEU A 148 -4.45 -12.48 23.33
N TYR A 149 -5.48 -12.98 24.03
CA TYR A 149 -5.49 -13.02 25.48
C TYR A 149 -4.30 -13.83 26.02
N ARG A 150 -4.09 -15.02 25.47
CA ARG A 150 -2.98 -15.91 25.81
C ARG A 150 -1.63 -15.21 25.70
N ARG A 151 -1.36 -14.58 24.55
CA ARG A 151 -0.12 -13.83 24.28
C ARG A 151 0.07 -12.65 25.22
N ARG A 152 -1.02 -11.98 25.60
CA ARG A 152 -0.98 -10.87 26.56
C ARG A 152 -0.67 -11.32 27.99
N THR A 153 -1.15 -12.50 28.40
CA THR A 153 -0.98 -13.00 29.78
C THR A 153 0.19 -13.96 29.94
N GLY A 154 0.75 -14.50 28.86
CA GLY A 154 1.86 -15.46 28.88
C GLY A 154 1.50 -16.83 29.46
N ILE A 155 0.21 -17.20 29.45
CA ILE A 155 -0.32 -18.47 29.99
C ILE A 155 -0.47 -19.49 28.86
#